data_AF-A0AAD8A8T5-F1
#
_entry.id   AF-A0AAD8A8T5-F1
#
_cell.length_a   1.000
_cell.length_b   1.000
_cell.length_c   1.000
_cell.angle_alpha   90.00
_cell.angle_beta   90.00
_cell.angle_gamma   90.00
#
_symmetry.space_group_name_H-M   'P 1'
#
loop_
_entity.id
_entity.type
_entity.pdbx_description
1 polymer ?
#
loop_
_entity_poly.entity_id
_entity_poly.type
_entity_poly.pdbx_seq_one_letter_code
_entity_poly.pdbx_strand_id
1 'polypeptide(L)'
;CFPVPFLVRQLELKACRLHADTTHVHSTMVALGVPLMTLLEVYERLIAANERVWLTEGNEFHLLEALAQLLESFTVSPQLVSSVDRRTTVAKAMDVISNCLAFLYSKPDTSELIQRLRGIQAKLNRLST
;
A
#
# COMPACT_ATOMS: atom_id res chain seq x y z
N CYS A 1 -9.80 7.96 -20.67
CA CYS A 1 -9.23 6.91 -19.78
C CYS A 1 -8.93 7.55 -18.44
N PHE A 2 -9.31 6.96 -17.30
CA PHE A 2 -9.03 7.55 -15.98
C PHE A 2 -7.58 7.24 -15.57
N PRO A 3 -6.68 8.24 -15.41
CA PRO A 3 -5.25 8.00 -15.26
C PRO A 3 -4.90 7.65 -13.80
N VAL A 4 -5.32 6.47 -13.32
CA VAL A 4 -5.16 6.02 -11.92
C VAL A 4 -3.72 6.17 -11.40
N PRO A 5 -2.66 5.68 -12.10
CA PRO A 5 -1.30 5.75 -11.55
C PRO A 5 -0.83 7.20 -11.32
N PHE A 6 -1.18 8.09 -12.25
CA PHE A 6 -0.84 9.50 -12.14
C PHE A 6 -1.59 10.15 -10.97
N LEU A 7 -2.90 9.90 -10.85
CA LEU A 7 -3.71 10.49 -9.80
C LEU A 7 -3.31 10.01 -8.41
N VAL A 8 -3.06 8.70 -8.24
CA VAL A 8 -2.56 8.15 -6.98
C VAL A 8 -1.24 8.83 -6.61
N ARG A 9 -0.25 8.88 -7.52
CA ARG A 9 1.03 9.55 -7.24
C ARG A 9 0.85 11.02 -6.84
N GLN A 10 0.04 11.78 -7.56
CA GLN A 10 -0.17 13.21 -7.26
C GLN A 10 -0.89 13.43 -5.93
N LEU A 11 -1.87 12.59 -5.61
CA LEU A 11 -2.57 12.67 -4.34
C LEU A 11 -1.69 12.24 -3.18
N GLU A 12 -0.86 11.20 -3.34
CA GLU A 12 0.11 10.79 -2.33
C GLU A 12 1.15 11.86 -2.08
N LEU A 13 1.66 12.51 -3.13
CA LEU A 13 2.59 13.63 -2.96
C LEU A 13 1.97 14.77 -2.15
N LYS A 14 0.71 15.11 -2.44
CA LYS A 14 -0.01 16.11 -1.66
C LYS A 14 -0.26 15.64 -0.23
N ALA A 15 -0.59 14.37 -0.01
CA ALA A 15 -0.82 13.81 1.31
C ALA A 15 0.47 13.84 2.15
N CYS A 16 1.59 13.43 1.57
CA CYS A 16 2.92 13.49 2.19
C CYS A 16 3.26 14.91 2.61
N ARG A 17 3.12 15.88 1.69
CA ARG A 17 3.41 17.30 1.94
C ARG A 17 2.52 17.93 3.02
N LEU A 18 1.27 17.49 3.11
CA LEU A 18 0.30 18.01 4.07
C LEU A 18 0.26 17.22 5.38
N HIS A 19 1.10 16.19 5.54
CA HIS A 19 1.04 15.22 6.63
C HIS A 19 -0.38 14.68 6.85
N ALA A 20 -1.10 14.44 5.75
CA ALA A 20 -2.45 13.91 5.78
C ALA A 20 -2.44 12.41 6.10
N ASP A 21 -3.55 11.92 6.64
CA ASP A 21 -3.75 10.49 6.90
C ASP A 21 -3.59 9.67 5.60
N THR A 22 -2.77 8.62 5.67
CA THR A 22 -2.47 7.72 4.55
C THR A 22 -3.69 6.90 4.10
N THR A 23 -4.79 6.96 4.87
CA THR A 23 -6.09 6.38 4.53
C THR A 23 -6.78 7.09 3.37
N HIS A 24 -6.58 8.41 3.23
CA HIS A 24 -7.42 9.22 2.34
C HIS A 24 -7.31 8.84 0.86
N VAL A 25 -6.10 8.62 0.37
CA VAL A 25 -5.88 8.42 -1.07
C VAL A 25 -6.46 7.09 -1.54
N HIS A 26 -6.12 5.98 -0.87
CA HIS A 26 -6.63 4.67 -1.31
C HIS A 26 -8.13 4.53 -1.04
N SER A 27 -8.66 5.02 0.09
CA SER A 27 -10.10 4.96 0.36
C SER A 27 -10.90 5.74 -0.68
N THR A 28 -10.40 6.90 -1.10
CA THR A 28 -11.00 7.68 -2.20
C THR A 28 -10.96 6.89 -3.51
N MET A 29 -9.84 6.26 -3.86
CA MET A 29 -9.74 5.48 -5.09
C MET A 29 -10.68 4.27 -5.10
N VAL A 30 -10.78 3.57 -3.97
CA VAL A 30 -11.72 2.45 -3.80
C VAL A 30 -13.17 2.94 -3.94
N ALA A 31 -13.51 4.09 -3.33
CA ALA A 31 -14.83 4.70 -3.45
C ALA A 31 -15.17 5.13 -4.89
N LEU A 32 -14.15 5.50 -5.69
CA LEU A 32 -14.29 5.77 -7.12
C LEU A 32 -14.40 4.50 -7.97
N GLY A 33 -14.39 3.30 -7.36
CA GLY A 33 -14.50 2.02 -8.04
C GLY A 33 -13.19 1.50 -8.63
N VAL A 34 -12.03 2.04 -8.22
CA VAL A 34 -10.73 1.51 -8.65
C VAL A 34 -10.51 0.15 -7.96
N PRO A 35 -10.20 -0.92 -8.72
CA PRO A 35 -9.96 -2.24 -8.13
C PRO A 35 -8.75 -2.24 -7.18
N LEU A 36 -8.86 -2.97 -6.06
CA LEU A 36 -7.76 -3.11 -5.11
C LEU A 36 -6.47 -3.64 -5.76
N MET A 37 -6.59 -4.63 -6.66
CA MET A 37 -5.47 -5.18 -7.40
C MET A 37 -4.71 -4.10 -8.18
N THR A 38 -5.43 -3.20 -8.85
CA THR A 38 -4.83 -2.06 -9.58
C THR A 38 -4.11 -1.12 -8.63
N LEU A 39 -4.68 -0.85 -7.44
CA LEU A 39 -4.00 -0.02 -6.45
C LEU A 39 -2.70 -0.67 -5.96
N LEU A 40 -2.71 -1.98 -5.66
CA LEU A 40 -1.51 -2.71 -5.24
C LEU A 40 -0.40 -2.61 -6.28
N GLU A 41 -0.72 -2.80 -7.56
CA GLU A 41 0.24 -2.64 -8.66
C GLU A 41 0.79 -1.21 -8.76
N VAL A 42 -0.04 -0.20 -8.52
CA VAL A 42 0.41 1.20 -8.53
C VAL A 42 1.35 1.47 -7.37
N TYR A 43 0.99 1.10 -6.14
CA TYR A 43 1.86 1.29 -4.97
C TYR A 43 3.18 0.54 -5.12
N GLU A 44 3.14 -0.72 -5.59
CA GLU A 44 4.35 -1.50 -5.84
C GLU A 44 5.29 -0.78 -6.81
N ARG A 45 4.76 -0.25 -7.92
CA ARG A 45 5.57 0.51 -8.90
C ARG A 45 6.13 1.80 -8.30
N LEU A 46 5.35 2.53 -7.50
CA LEU A 46 5.80 3.78 -6.88
C LEU A 46 6.90 3.52 -5.83
N ILE A 47 6.76 2.46 -5.03
CA ILE A 47 7.77 2.04 -4.05
C ILE A 47 9.04 1.59 -4.77
N ALA A 48 8.92 0.76 -5.82
CA ALA A 48 10.05 0.29 -6.60
C ALA A 48 10.81 1.43 -7.31
N ALA A 49 10.12 2.51 -7.70
CA ALA A 49 10.75 3.68 -8.27
C ALA A 49 11.66 4.43 -7.28
N ASN A 50 11.42 4.27 -5.96
CA ASN A 50 12.24 4.80 -4.87
C ASN A 50 12.64 6.28 -5.07
N GLU A 51 11.66 7.10 -5.46
CA GLU A 51 11.90 8.50 -5.82
C GLU A 51 12.30 9.33 -4.58
N ARG A 52 13.30 10.20 -4.71
CA ARG A 52 13.74 11.09 -3.61
C ARG A 52 12.73 12.16 -3.20
N VAL A 53 11.67 12.35 -4.00
CA VAL A 53 10.63 13.35 -3.73
C VAL A 53 9.96 13.09 -2.37
N TRP A 54 9.74 11.83 -1.98
CA TRP A 54 9.11 11.48 -0.71
C TRP A 54 9.92 11.95 0.50
N LEU A 55 11.23 11.73 0.46
CA LEU A 55 12.17 12.26 1.45
C LEU A 55 12.18 13.80 1.46
N THR A 56 12.10 14.42 0.28
CA THR A 56 12.10 15.88 0.14
C THR A 56 10.84 16.51 0.74
N GLU A 57 9.70 15.83 0.63
CA GLU A 57 8.42 16.23 1.24
C GLU A 57 8.32 15.81 2.71
N GLY A 58 9.38 15.22 3.29
CA GLY A 58 9.51 15.00 4.74
C GLY A 58 9.18 13.59 5.25
N ASN A 59 8.84 12.64 4.37
CA ASN A 59 8.60 11.25 4.77
C ASN A 59 9.06 10.27 3.68
N GLU A 60 10.24 9.67 3.85
CA GLU A 60 10.79 8.69 2.89
C GLU A 60 9.98 7.38 2.83
N PHE A 61 9.21 7.08 3.88
CA PHE A 61 8.45 5.83 4.03
C PHE A 61 6.95 6.01 3.77
N HIS A 62 6.51 7.20 3.35
CA HIS A 62 5.10 7.55 3.12
C HIS A 62 4.34 6.50 2.30
N LEU A 63 4.91 6.05 1.19
CA LEU A 63 4.29 5.05 0.33
C LEU A 63 4.15 3.67 0.99
N LEU A 64 5.09 3.29 1.85
CA LEU A 64 5.04 2.02 2.58
C LEU A 64 3.97 2.07 3.67
N GLU A 65 3.83 3.22 4.33
CA GLU A 65 2.76 3.47 5.31
C GLU A 65 1.38 3.47 4.64
N ALA A 66 1.25 4.11 3.47
CA ALA A 66 0.03 4.12 2.68
C ALA A 66 -0.35 2.72 2.16
N LEU A 67 0.63 1.94 1.71
CA LEU A 67 0.42 0.55 1.35
C LEU A 67 0.00 -0.29 2.57
N ALA A 68 0.65 -0.10 3.72
CA ALA A 68 0.29 -0.80 4.95
C ALA A 68 -1.16 -0.50 5.35
N GLN A 69 -1.58 0.77 5.29
CA GLN A 69 -2.96 1.18 5.57
C GLN A 69 -3.95 0.59 4.57
N LEU A 70 -3.62 0.57 3.27
CA LEU A 70 -4.44 -0.07 2.24
C LEU A 70 -4.65 -1.56 2.56
N LEU A 71 -3.58 -2.27 2.89
CA LEU A 71 -3.65 -3.70 3.18
C LEU A 71 -4.36 -3.99 4.50
N GLU A 72 -4.22 -3.14 5.51
CA GLU A 72 -5.02 -3.23 6.74
C GLU A 72 -6.50 -3.07 6.45
N SER A 73 -6.89 -2.09 5.62
CA SER A 73 -8.28 -1.89 5.22
C SER A 73 -8.85 -3.13 4.52
N PHE A 74 -8.04 -3.79 3.68
CA PHE A 74 -8.40 -5.05 3.05
C PHE A 74 -8.54 -6.20 4.05
N THR A 75 -7.67 -6.28 5.07
CA THR A 75 -7.79 -7.32 6.11
C THR A 75 -9.04 -7.16 6.97
N VAL A 76 -9.51 -5.92 7.16
CA VAL A 76 -10.73 -5.59 7.91
C VAL A 76 -11.98 -5.78 7.04
N SER A 77 -11.89 -5.48 5.75
CA SER A 77 -13.00 -5.58 4.80
C SER A 77 -12.65 -6.43 3.57
N PRO A 78 -12.61 -7.77 3.70
CA PRO A 78 -12.30 -8.66 2.58
C PRO A 78 -13.28 -8.55 1.40
N GLN A 79 -14.50 -8.04 1.65
CA GLN A 79 -15.53 -7.78 0.65
C GLN A 79 -15.19 -6.66 -0.35
N LEU A 80 -14.08 -5.94 -0.14
CA LEU A 80 -13.53 -5.01 -1.14
C LEU A 80 -13.09 -5.74 -2.42
N VAL A 81 -12.92 -7.05 -2.36
CA VAL A 81 -12.56 -7.91 -3.49
C VAL A 81 -13.60 -9.01 -3.63
N SER A 82 -13.89 -9.41 -4.86
CA SER A 82 -14.76 -10.55 -5.13
C SER A 82 -14.20 -11.82 -4.49
N SER A 83 -15.06 -12.77 -4.10
CA SER A 83 -14.59 -14.06 -3.56
C SER A 83 -13.71 -14.84 -4.54
N VAL A 84 -13.89 -14.62 -5.85
CA VAL A 84 -13.11 -15.25 -6.92
C VAL A 84 -11.69 -14.70 -6.97
N ASP A 85 -11.55 -13.37 -6.88
CA ASP A 85 -10.26 -12.69 -6.98
C ASP A 85 -9.51 -12.61 -5.65
N ARG A 86 -10.18 -12.95 -4.54
CA ARG A 86 -9.62 -12.83 -3.18
C ARG A 86 -8.30 -13.58 -3.04
N ARG A 87 -8.22 -14.83 -3.50
CA ARG A 87 -7.00 -15.65 -3.37
C ARG A 87 -5.82 -15.04 -4.14
N THR A 88 -6.07 -14.61 -5.38
CA THR A 88 -5.05 -13.97 -6.22
C THR A 88 -4.60 -12.63 -5.63
N THR A 89 -5.54 -11.84 -5.10
CA THR A 89 -5.24 -10.55 -4.48
C THR A 89 -4.44 -10.71 -3.18
N VAL A 90 -4.79 -11.70 -2.35
CA VAL A 90 -4.01 -12.05 -1.16
C VAL A 90 -2.60 -12.49 -1.55
N ALA A 91 -2.44 -13.35 -2.57
CA ALA A 91 -1.13 -13.77 -3.05
C ALA A 91 -0.28 -12.57 -3.51
N LYS A 92 -0.88 -11.64 -4.27
CA LYS A 92 -0.20 -10.41 -4.69
C LYS A 92 0.18 -9.53 -3.50
N ALA A 93 -0.71 -9.33 -2.54
CA ALA A 93 -0.43 -8.56 -1.33
C ALA A 93 0.74 -9.16 -0.53
N MET A 94 0.80 -10.49 -0.42
CA MET A 94 1.90 -11.20 0.26
C MET A 94 3.24 -11.00 -0.44
N ASP A 95 3.26 -11.03 -1.78
CA ASP A 95 4.45 -10.75 -2.60
C ASP A 95 4.92 -9.30 -2.42
N VAL A 96 4.01 -8.33 -2.53
CA VAL A 96 4.32 -6.90 -2.34
C VAL A 96 4.85 -6.64 -0.92
N ILE A 97 4.24 -7.21 0.13
CA ILE A 97 4.77 -7.09 1.50
C ILE A 97 6.18 -7.65 1.60
N SER A 98 6.45 -8.80 0.96
CA SER A 98 7.77 -9.44 1.01
C SER A 98 8.84 -8.54 0.37
N ASN A 99 8.52 -7.92 -0.75
CA ASN A 99 9.39 -6.94 -1.42
C ASN A 99 9.62 -5.69 -0.56
N CYS A 100 8.57 -5.19 0.09
CA CYS A 100 8.67 -4.05 1.01
C CYS A 100 9.54 -4.35 2.23
N LEU A 101 9.40 -5.55 2.82
CA LEU A 101 10.22 -5.98 3.95
C LEU A 101 11.69 -6.09 3.56
N ALA A 102 12.00 -6.67 2.38
CA ALA A 102 13.37 -6.74 1.88
C ALA A 102 13.99 -5.35 1.74
N PHE A 103 13.23 -4.37 1.25
CA PHE A 103 13.66 -2.97 1.20
C PHE A 103 13.90 -2.38 2.60
N LEU A 104 12.97 -2.57 3.54
CA LEU A 104 13.07 -1.99 4.89
C LEU A 104 14.21 -2.57 5.73
N TYR A 105 14.53 -3.86 5.58
CA TYR A 105 15.66 -4.48 6.29
C TYR A 105 17.02 -3.87 5.91
N SER A 106 17.11 -3.18 4.76
CA SER A 106 18.33 -2.48 4.34
C SER A 106 18.46 -1.05 4.91
N LYS A 107 17.46 -0.58 5.67
CA LYS A 107 17.33 0.80 6.16
C LYS A 107 17.33 0.86 7.69
N PRO A 108 17.94 1.88 8.30
CA PRO A 108 17.83 2.11 9.75
C PRO A 108 16.42 2.59 10.13
N ASP A 109 16.07 2.45 11.42
CA ASP A 109 14.85 3.01 12.02
C ASP A 109 13.51 2.55 11.40
N THR A 110 13.49 1.36 10.79
CA THR A 110 12.29 0.78 10.14
C THR A 110 11.57 -0.27 10.98
N SER A 111 11.96 -0.46 12.24
CA SER A 111 11.50 -1.57 13.09
C SER A 111 9.98 -1.62 13.29
N GLU A 112 9.35 -0.46 13.52
CA GLU A 112 7.91 -0.32 13.69
C GLU A 112 7.15 -0.72 12.41
N LEU A 113 7.59 -0.20 11.27
CA LEU A 113 6.98 -0.48 9.97
C LEU A 113 7.15 -1.96 9.56
N ILE A 114 8.31 -2.56 9.87
CA ILE A 114 8.54 -4.00 9.70
C ILE A 114 7.55 -4.81 10.54
N GLN A 115 7.39 -4.47 11.82
CA GLN A 115 6.44 -5.16 12.71
C GLN A 115 5.00 -5.03 12.20
N ARG A 116 4.61 -3.84 11.75
CA ARG A 116 3.30 -3.58 11.16
C ARG A 116 3.05 -4.45 9.94
N LEU A 117 3.96 -4.46 8.97
CA LEU A 117 3.85 -5.28 7.75
C LEU A 117 3.80 -6.78 8.05
N ARG A 118 4.57 -7.26 9.04
CA ARG A 118 4.50 -8.66 9.50
C ARG A 118 3.14 -8.99 10.13
N GLY A 119 2.58 -8.07 10.91
CA GLY A 119 1.23 -8.22 11.47
C GLY A 119 0.17 -8.33 10.37
N ILE A 120 0.27 -7.50 9.32
CA ILE A 120 -0.60 -7.57 8.14
C ILE A 120 -0.42 -8.90 7.40
N GLN A 121 0.82 -9.35 7.20
CA GLN A 121 1.14 -10.63 6.56
C GLN A 121 0.46 -11.80 7.28
N ALA A 122 0.48 -11.80 8.62
CA ALA A 122 -0.20 -12.82 9.42
C ALA A 122 -1.73 -12.78 9.27
N LYS A 123 -2.33 -11.57 9.18
CA LYS A 123 -3.77 -11.41 8.94
C LYS A 123 -4.16 -11.89 7.53
N LEU A 124 -3.39 -11.53 6.51
CA LEU A 124 -3.63 -11.95 5.12
C LEU A 124 -3.54 -13.47 4.95
N ASN A 125 -2.60 -14.14 5.61
CA ASN A 125 -2.52 -15.60 5.60
C ASN A 125 -3.81 -16.28 6.07
N ARG A 126 -4.49 -15.71 7.08
CA ARG A 126 -5.78 -16.23 7.58
C ARG A 126 -6.92 -16.06 6.58
N LEU A 127 -6.84 -15.08 5.68
CA LEU A 127 -7.83 -14.85 4.61
C LEU A 127 -7.60 -15.75 3.38
N SER A 128 -6.40 -16.32 3.27
CA SER A 128 -6.04 -17.32 2.26
C SER A 128 -6.47 -18.74 2.64
N THR A 129 -6.87 -18.96 3.90
CA THR A 129 -7.28 -20.27 4.43
C THR A 129 -8.78 -20.47 4.22
#